data_AF-A0A319B671-F1
#
_entry.id   AF-A0A319B671-F1
#
_cell.length_a   1.000
_cell.length_b   1.000
_cell.length_c   1.000
_cell.angle_alpha   90.00
_cell.angle_beta   90.00
_cell.angle_gamma   90.00
#
_symmetry.space_group_name_H-M   'P 1'
#
loop_
_entity.id
_entity.type
_entity.pdbx_description
1 polymer ?
#
loop_
_entity_poly.entity_id
_entity_poly.type
_entity_poly.pdbx_seq_one_letter_code
_entity_poly.pdbx_strand_id
1 'polypeptide(L)' 'MEHSASTSPCEPIAIIGIGCRLPGQASSPSKLWDLLLNNATGYGPVPPSRYNAAAYYHPDADRPGSINSTGGYFI' A
#
# COMPACT_ATOMS: atom_id res chain seq x y z
N MET A 1 -30.91 -38.40 4.88
CA MET A 1 -29.92 -38.24 5.96
C MET A 1 -29.42 -36.80 5.87
N GLU A 2 -30.13 -35.88 6.51
CA GLU A 2 -29.75 -34.46 6.46
C GLU A 2 -28.68 -34.21 7.53
N HIS A 3 -27.52 -33.72 7.11
CA HIS A 3 -26.52 -33.16 8.01
C HIS A 3 -26.97 -31.74 8.35
N SER A 4 -27.56 -31.53 9.52
CA SER A 4 -27.67 -30.19 10.10
C SER A 4 -26.27 -29.70 10.46
N ALA A 5 -25.71 -28.80 9.67
CA ALA A 5 -24.53 -28.05 10.06
C ALA A 5 -24.90 -27.15 11.25
N SER A 6 -24.34 -27.42 12.42
CA SER A 6 -24.45 -26.53 13.57
C SER A 6 -23.68 -25.25 13.28
N THR A 7 -24.38 -24.12 13.15
CA THR A 7 -23.80 -22.78 13.02
C THR A 7 -23.30 -22.30 14.40
N SER A 8 -22.36 -23.01 15.00
CA SER A 8 -21.64 -22.49 16.17
C SER A 8 -20.81 -21.29 15.69
N PRO A 9 -20.91 -20.12 16.34
CA PRO A 9 -20.08 -18.99 15.97
C PRO A 9 -18.62 -19.39 16.14
N CYS A 10 -17.82 -19.22 15.08
CA CYS A 10 -16.38 -19.43 15.15
C CYS A 10 -15.79 -18.53 16.24
N GLU A 11 -14.81 -19.06 16.97
CA GLU A 11 -14.05 -18.30 17.95
C GLU A 11 -13.38 -17.08 17.26
N PRO A 12 -13.57 -15.85 17.76
CA PRO A 12 -12.94 -14.67 17.18
C PRO A 12 -11.41 -14.71 17.31
N ILE A 13 -10.71 -14.33 16.24
CA ILE A 13 -9.25 -14.27 16.23
C ILE A 13 -8.79 -12.87 16.63
N ALA A 14 -7.93 -12.80 17.65
CA ALA A 14 -7.33 -11.54 18.10
C ALA A 14 -6.07 -11.19 17.30
N ILE A 15 -5.94 -9.91 16.91
CA ILE A 15 -4.69 -9.34 16.41
C ILE A 15 -3.88 -8.85 17.61
N ILE A 16 -2.86 -9.62 18.01
CA ILE A 16 -2.03 -9.30 19.18
C ILE A 16 -0.81 -8.41 18.88
N GLY A 17 -0.57 -8.09 17.60
CA GLY A 17 0.54 -7.23 17.20
C GLY A 17 0.51 -6.88 15.71
N ILE A 18 1.13 -5.74 15.37
CA ILE A 18 1.29 -5.25 14.01
C ILE A 18 2.61 -4.48 13.88
N GLY A 19 3.32 -4.65 12.77
CA GLY A 19 4.51 -3.88 12.41
C GLY A 19 4.30 -3.13 11.11
N CYS A 20 4.77 -1.89 11.04
CA CYS A 20 4.61 -1.04 9.85
C CYS A 20 5.95 -0.51 9.36
N ARG A 21 6.21 -0.66 8.05
CA ARG A 21 7.20 0.11 7.31
C ARG A 21 6.56 0.51 6.00
N LEU A 22 5.89 1.65 6.03
CA LEU A 22 5.06 2.13 4.93
C LEU A 22 5.52 3.51 4.46
N PRO A 23 5.14 3.92 3.23
CA PRO A 23 5.44 5.23 2.67
C PRO A 23 4.88 6.38 3.52
N GLY A 24 5.41 7.59 3.34
CA GLY A 24 5.00 8.75 4.16
C GLY A 24 5.51 8.72 5.60
N GLN A 25 6.66 8.07 5.84
CA GLN A 25 7.29 7.93 7.16
C GLN A 25 6.45 7.12 8.18
N ALA A 26 5.49 6.33 7.72
CA ALA A 26 4.69 5.42 8.53
C ALA A 26 5.51 4.17 8.96
N SER A 27 6.52 4.40 9.79
CA SER A 27 7.47 3.40 10.30
C SER A 27 7.01 2.68 11.57
N SER A 28 5.75 2.87 11.97
CA SER A 28 5.11 2.20 13.12
C SER A 28 3.58 2.29 12.98
N PRO A 29 2.81 1.47 13.71
CA PRO A 29 1.35 1.56 13.74
C PRO A 29 0.84 2.95 14.15
N SER A 30 1.48 3.57 15.15
CA SER A 30 1.15 4.93 15.59
C SER A 30 1.40 5.96 14.48
N LYS A 31 2.53 5.89 13.78
CA LYS A 31 2.82 6.82 12.67
C LYS A 31 1.91 6.61 11.46
N LEU A 32 1.51 5.37 11.19
CA LEU A 32 0.47 5.10 10.19
C LEU A 32 -0.85 5.77 10.59
N TRP A 33 -1.24 5.63 11.86
CA TRP A 33 -2.44 6.26 12.39
C TRP A 33 -2.41 7.79 12.28
N ASP A 34 -1.28 8.40 12.65
CA ASP A 34 -1.06 9.84 12.50
C ASP A 34 -1.19 10.30 11.03
N LEU A 35 -0.61 9.55 10.08
CA LEU A 35 -0.72 9.86 8.66
C LEU A 35 -2.18 9.87 8.20
N LEU A 36 -2.96 8.87 8.62
CA LEU A 36 -4.38 8.74 8.28
C LEU A 36 -5.22 9.87 8.89
N LEU A 37 -5.04 10.15 10.18
CA LEU A 37 -5.76 11.23 10.87
C LEU A 37 -5.51 12.60 10.25
N ASN A 38 -4.27 12.85 9.81
CA ASN A 38 -3.90 14.10 9.17
C ASN A 38 -4.29 14.17 7.68
N ASN A 39 -4.94 13.14 7.12
CA ASN A 39 -5.19 12.99 5.68
C ASN A 39 -3.92 13.23 4.83
N ALA A 40 -2.75 12.86 5.38
CA ALA A 40 -1.48 13.04 4.72
C ALA A 40 -1.23 11.91 3.71
N THR A 41 -0.36 12.16 2.74
CA THR A 41 -0.02 11.19 1.68
C THR A 41 1.46 10.85 1.70
N GLY A 42 1.76 9.56 1.49
CA GLY A 42 3.12 9.08 1.20
C GLY A 42 3.46 9.07 -0.29
N TYR A 43 2.58 9.60 -1.15
CA TYR A 43 2.80 9.64 -2.59
C TYR A 43 3.91 10.61 -2.93
N GLY A 44 4.81 10.22 -3.85
CA GLY A 44 5.85 11.08 -4.34
C GLY A 44 6.41 10.63 -5.69
N PRO A 45 7.32 11.41 -6.28
CA PRO A 45 8.04 10.99 -7.47
C PRO A 45 8.88 9.75 -7.17
N VAL A 46 9.18 8.98 -8.22
CA VAL A 46 10.13 7.86 -8.12
C VAL A 46 11.47 8.39 -7.59
N PRO A 47 12.02 7.84 -6.50
CA PRO A 47 13.31 8.29 -5.99
C PRO A 47 14.41 8.15 -7.06
N PRO A 48 15.23 9.18 -7.32
CA PRO A 48 16.24 9.15 -8.39
C PRO A 48 17.27 8.02 -8.25
N SER A 49 17.45 7.50 -7.04
CA SER A 49 18.34 6.37 -6.74
C SER A 49 17.78 5.01 -7.16
N ARG A 50 16.49 4.90 -7.50
CA ARG A 50 15.86 3.64 -7.93
C ARG A 50 16.12 3.35 -9.41
N TYR A 51 15.70 4.29 -10.26
CA TYR A 51 15.92 4.26 -11.71
C TYR A 51 15.59 5.64 -12.31
N ASN A 52 16.02 5.89 -13.55
CA ASN A 52 15.68 7.11 -14.29
C ASN A 52 14.24 7.03 -14.82
N ALA A 53 13.25 7.37 -13.98
CA ALA A 53 11.84 7.30 -14.36
C ALA A 53 11.49 8.19 -15.58
N ALA A 54 12.17 9.32 -15.75
CA ALA A 54 11.95 10.21 -16.88
C ALA A 54 12.30 9.55 -18.23
N ALA A 55 13.25 8.60 -18.27
CA ALA A 55 13.60 7.87 -19.49
C ALA A 55 12.51 6.87 -19.94
N TYR A 56 11.60 6.49 -19.06
CA TYR A 56 10.53 5.51 -19.35
C TYR A 56 9.14 6.16 -19.41
N TYR A 57 9.01 7.44 -19.04
CA TYR A 57 7.72 8.11 -19.03
C TYR A 57 7.22 8.42 -20.45
N HIS A 58 5.96 8.09 -20.71
CA HIS A 58 5.22 8.56 -21.87
C HIS A 58 3.73 8.72 -21.52
N PRO A 59 3.04 9.78 -21.99
CA PRO A 59 1.64 10.02 -21.63
C PRO A 59 0.67 8.98 -22.22
N ASP A 60 0.99 8.38 -23.37
CA ASP A 60 0.23 7.27 -23.97
C ASP A 60 0.53 5.96 -23.20
N ALA A 61 -0.51 5.40 -22.58
CA ALA A 61 -0.42 4.17 -21.81
C ALA A 61 -0.26 2.92 -22.68
N ASP A 62 -0.67 2.98 -23.95
CA ASP A 62 -0.62 1.84 -24.88
C ASP A 62 0.73 1.77 -25.62
N ARG A 63 1.58 2.79 -25.48
CA ARG A 63 2.91 2.80 -26.10
C ARG A 63 3.78 1.68 -25.49
N PRO A 64 4.29 0.74 -26.32
CA PRO A 64 5.15 -0.33 -25.82
C PRO A 64 6.45 0.21 -25.20
N GLY A 65 6.83 -0.35 -24.05
CA GLY A 65 8.10 -0.03 -23.38
C GLY A 65 8.09 1.27 -22.56
N SER A 66 6.94 1.89 -22.33
CA SER A 66 6.80 3.08 -21.48
C SER A 66 5.87 2.87 -20.28
N ILE A 67 5.95 3.79 -19.34
CA ILE A 67 5.05 3.94 -18.19
C ILE A 67 4.41 5.33 -18.23
N ASN A 68 3.11 5.45 -17.92
CA ASN A 68 2.44 6.75 -17.81
C ASN A 68 2.30 7.24 -16.36
N SER A 69 2.69 6.42 -15.38
CA SER A 69 2.70 6.81 -13.97
C SER A 69 3.83 7.80 -13.68
N THR A 70 3.52 8.88 -12.95
CA THR A 70 4.51 9.92 -12.58
C THR A 70 5.12 9.74 -11.20
N GLY A 71 4.66 8.75 -10.43
CA GLY A 71 5.08 8.51 -9.06
C GLY A 71 4.38 7.32 -8.42
N GLY A 72 4.55 7.19 -7.11
CA GLY A 72 4.02 6.09 -6.32
C GLY A 72 4.30 6.27 -4.84
N TYR A 73 4.12 5.20 -4.07
CA TYR A 73 4.36 5.17 -2.63
C TYR A 73 5.60 4.33 -2.34
N PHE A 74 6.67 4.95 -1.85
CA PHE A 74 7.99 4.32 -1.70
C PHE A 74 8.45 4.26 -0.23
N ILE A 75 9.19 3.19 0.10
CA ILE A 75 9.92 2.98 1.37
C ILE A 75 11.44 3.05 1.18
#